data_AF-A0A932HJF5-F1
#
_entry.id   AF-A0A932HJF5-F1
#
_cell.length_a   1.000
_cell.length_b   1.000
_cell.length_c   1.000
_cell.angle_alpha   90.00
_cell.angle_beta   90.00
_cell.angle_gamma   90.00
#
_symmetry.space_group_name_H-M   'P 1'
#
loop_
_entity.id
_entity.type
_entity.pdbx_description
1 polymer ?
#
loop_
_entity_poly.entity_id
_entity_poly.type
_entity_poly.pdbx_seq_one_letter_code
_entity_poly.pdbx_strand_id
1 'polypeptide(L)'
;VLVAALRAVRIQPLFGHDLRERVLSAFPPASQGGLALLCFLLPLLVGLGLLWAAVVALVISAPYMSRRERTVVSGLMAMLALLPLGYERVAARHVLAASREFVLVQAAEQGGRGETLVQHLSRWAQEAPNSGLPHYSLGLALKRRGELPLAEAEMAQAAHLLPRAAFAHVGLGNLQYLGGRLAEAEESYHRAADLAPRSAAAQMNLFTLYTQRLQLDRSEEAQRKSLALDPHMVRTLSHFHGQGLTGVVVDEPVPWDDLVAGLAFRTGEVKAVAEGLWGMPLRGVRLRQLPVVALALLVLFWFYGTLRGRSSPVRRCQQCGEAFCRRCQPHPKEKDYCSPCAAAFRPREGVAAFVRARRMRAGEDWARRERIRVRLLGNLVPGGRDLYRGHLIRGLLLCLPAVWLLLEGLLLDVLTPTFRFAVPLPGQVRWAGVLVLLAALYAWSVWRRGAPAGAAG
;
A
#
# COMPACT_ATOMS: atom_id res chain seq x y z
N VAL A 1 8.34 11.00 2.37
CA VAL A 1 8.81 11.96 3.41
C VAL A 1 10.07 11.49 4.13
N LEU A 2 10.06 10.34 4.83
CA LEU A 2 11.20 9.88 5.63
C LEU A 2 12.53 9.82 4.85
N VAL A 3 12.52 9.25 3.64
CA VAL A 3 13.69 9.20 2.76
C VAL A 3 14.27 10.60 2.51
N ALA A 4 13.41 11.58 2.24
CA ALA A 4 13.83 12.96 1.99
C ALA A 4 14.45 13.60 3.24
N ALA A 5 13.84 13.40 4.42
CA ALA A 5 14.33 13.94 5.69
C ALA A 5 15.74 13.40 6.03
N LEU A 6 15.92 12.07 5.96
CA LEU A 6 17.23 11.44 6.24
C LEU A 6 18.31 11.88 5.24
N ARG A 7 17.93 12.06 3.98
CA ARG A 7 18.84 12.57 2.94
C ARG A 7 19.17 14.02 3.12
N ALA A 8 18.21 14.87 3.48
CA ALA A 8 18.45 16.27 3.80
C ALA A 8 19.50 16.39 4.91
N VAL A 9 19.38 15.63 6.00
CA VAL A 9 20.38 15.61 7.10
C VAL A 9 21.77 15.21 6.61
N ARG A 10 21.87 14.21 5.73
CA ARG A 10 23.17 13.78 5.18
C ARG A 10 23.79 14.80 4.23
N ILE A 11 22.97 15.43 3.39
CA ILE A 11 23.41 16.24 2.25
C ILE A 11 23.54 17.72 2.62
N GLN A 12 22.85 18.18 3.66
CA GLN A 12 22.87 19.58 4.11
C GLN A 12 24.28 20.21 4.16
N PRO A 13 25.34 19.57 4.68
CA PRO A 13 26.66 20.20 4.71
C PRO A 13 27.35 20.23 3.34
N LEU A 14 27.04 19.29 2.44
CA LEU A 14 27.55 19.29 1.05
C LEU A 14 26.86 20.39 0.24
N PHE A 15 25.53 20.47 0.37
CA PHE A 15 24.73 21.51 -0.26
C PHE A 15 25.10 22.90 0.27
N GLY A 16 25.25 23.05 1.58
CA GLY A 16 25.66 24.31 2.20
C GLY A 16 27.07 24.75 1.78
N HIS A 17 28.00 23.82 1.55
CA HIS A 17 29.31 24.15 0.97
C HIS A 17 29.18 24.71 -0.45
N ASP A 18 28.44 24.04 -1.34
CA ASP A 18 28.25 24.50 -2.73
C ASP A 18 27.45 25.81 -2.82
N LEU A 19 26.48 26.01 -1.92
CA LEU A 19 25.70 27.25 -1.83
C LEU A 19 26.57 28.42 -1.36
N ARG A 20 27.48 28.19 -0.40
CA ARG A 20 28.45 29.18 0.08
C ARG A 20 29.42 29.63 -1.00
N GLU A 21 29.97 28.70 -1.76
CA GLU A 21 30.94 29.05 -2.80
C GLU A 21 30.35 29.86 -3.97
N ARG A 22 29.05 29.73 -4.24
CA ARG A 22 28.43 30.30 -5.45
C ARG A 22 27.51 31.48 -5.20
N VAL A 23 26.74 31.43 -4.12
CA VAL A 23 25.63 32.36 -3.87
C VAL A 23 25.86 33.12 -2.59
N LEU A 24 26.26 32.43 -1.52
CA LEU A 24 26.35 33.02 -0.19
C LEU A 24 27.74 33.56 0.16
N SER A 25 28.66 33.65 -0.79
CA SER A 25 29.99 34.24 -0.58
C SER A 25 29.91 35.72 -0.17
N ALA A 26 28.83 36.41 -0.57
CA ALA A 26 28.54 37.78 -0.20
C ALA A 26 27.94 37.95 1.21
N PHE A 27 27.55 36.85 1.89
CA PHE A 27 26.89 36.90 3.20
C PHE A 27 27.85 36.53 4.34
N PRO A 28 27.63 37.03 5.57
CA PRO A 28 28.46 36.70 6.73
C PRO A 28 28.52 35.19 7.02
N PRO A 29 29.67 34.63 7.43
CA PRO A 29 29.84 33.18 7.65
C PRO A 29 28.88 32.61 8.71
N ALA A 30 28.43 33.44 9.67
CA ALA A 30 27.46 33.06 10.68
C ALA A 30 26.05 32.78 10.12
N SER A 31 25.62 33.50 9.07
CA SER A 31 24.26 33.36 8.49
C SER A 31 24.19 32.31 7.36
N GLN A 32 25.32 32.00 6.73
CA GLN A 32 25.40 31.06 5.61
C GLN A 32 24.86 29.65 5.95
N GLY A 33 25.11 29.16 7.17
CA GLY A 33 24.62 27.85 7.62
C GLY A 33 23.11 27.79 7.79
N GLY A 34 22.53 28.86 8.34
CA GLY A 34 21.08 29.01 8.51
C GLY A 34 20.34 29.14 7.18
N LEU A 35 20.90 29.91 6.23
CA LEU A 35 20.32 30.08 4.89
C LEU A 35 20.30 28.77 4.09
N ALA A 36 21.35 27.94 4.20
CA ALA A 36 21.37 26.64 3.55
C ALA A 36 20.31 25.67 4.12
N LEU A 37 20.04 25.74 5.43
CA LEU A 37 18.97 24.97 6.08
C LEU A 37 17.58 25.51 5.68
N LEU A 38 17.45 26.83 5.57
CA LEU A 38 16.23 27.50 5.14
C LEU A 38 15.79 27.01 3.77
N CYS A 39 16.70 26.74 2.81
CA CYS A 39 16.32 26.19 1.50
C CYS A 39 15.58 24.83 1.58
N PHE A 40 15.87 23.99 2.57
CA PHE A 40 15.17 22.71 2.77
C PHE A 40 13.85 22.88 3.54
N LEU A 41 13.74 23.92 4.37
CA LEU A 41 12.55 24.20 5.18
C LEU A 41 11.57 25.17 4.50
N LEU A 42 12.01 25.93 3.49
CA LEU A 42 11.23 26.93 2.78
C LEU A 42 9.91 26.37 2.24
N PRO A 43 9.85 25.18 1.62
CA PRO A 43 8.57 24.63 1.18
C PRO A 43 7.60 24.40 2.36
N LEU A 44 8.09 24.02 3.53
CA LEU A 44 7.24 23.87 4.71
C LEU A 44 6.74 25.24 5.21
N LEU A 45 7.61 26.25 5.23
CA LEU A 45 7.29 27.61 5.69
C LEU A 45 6.30 28.34 4.77
N VAL A 46 6.36 28.10 3.46
CA VAL A 46 5.40 28.65 2.47
C VAL A 46 4.09 27.85 2.44
N GLY A 47 3.96 26.81 3.29
CA GLY A 47 2.72 26.04 3.42
C GLY A 47 2.54 24.95 2.36
N LEU A 48 3.59 24.56 1.63
CA LEU A 48 3.55 23.49 0.61
C LEU A 48 3.34 22.07 1.19
N GLY A 49 3.06 21.92 2.49
CA GLY A 49 2.80 20.63 3.11
C GLY A 49 4.04 19.72 3.17
N LEU A 50 3.93 18.66 3.98
CA LEU A 50 5.07 17.79 4.28
C LEU A 50 5.54 16.96 3.07
N LEU A 51 4.61 16.59 2.19
CA LEU A 51 4.91 15.80 0.99
C LEU A 51 5.71 16.61 -0.03
N TRP A 52 5.26 17.82 -0.39
CA TRP A 52 5.97 18.61 -1.38
C TRP A 52 7.29 19.14 -0.83
N ALA A 53 7.37 19.45 0.47
CA ALA A 53 8.65 19.71 1.12
C ALA A 53 9.64 18.54 0.94
N ALA A 54 9.16 17.31 1.10
CA ALA A 54 9.98 16.12 0.86
C ALA A 54 10.37 15.96 -0.62
N VAL A 55 9.45 16.21 -1.56
CA VAL A 55 9.75 16.12 -3.00
C VAL A 55 10.78 17.17 -3.41
N VAL A 56 10.63 18.42 -2.98
CA VAL A 56 11.60 19.49 -3.24
C VAL A 56 12.96 19.15 -2.64
N ALA A 57 13.01 18.64 -1.41
CA ALA A 57 14.26 18.20 -0.80
C ALA A 57 14.95 17.06 -1.60
N LEU A 58 14.18 16.15 -2.21
CA LEU A 58 14.71 15.12 -3.11
C LEU A 58 15.26 15.71 -4.41
N VAL A 59 14.58 16.71 -4.99
CA VAL A 59 15.06 17.44 -6.17
C VAL A 59 16.37 18.18 -5.88
N ILE A 60 16.45 18.93 -4.78
CA ILE A 60 17.67 19.63 -4.36
C ILE A 60 18.84 18.66 -4.15
N SER A 61 18.56 17.46 -3.67
CA SER A 61 19.58 16.44 -3.40
C SER A 61 20.01 15.59 -4.60
N ALA A 62 19.34 15.71 -5.76
CA ALA A 62 19.62 14.92 -6.97
C ALA A 62 21.10 14.91 -7.43
N PRO A 63 21.85 16.03 -7.38
CA PRO A 63 23.26 16.05 -7.81
C PRO A 63 24.18 15.21 -6.93
N TYR A 64 23.84 15.08 -5.64
CA TYR A 64 24.63 14.35 -4.65
C TYR A 64 24.26 12.87 -4.58
N MET A 65 23.32 12.42 -5.43
CA MET A 65 22.86 11.04 -5.48
C MET A 65 23.63 10.23 -6.52
N SER A 66 23.93 8.97 -6.15
CA SER A 66 24.44 7.97 -7.11
C SER A 66 23.37 7.61 -8.15
N ARG A 67 23.76 7.03 -9.30
CA ARG A 67 22.80 6.60 -10.33
C ARG A 67 21.76 5.62 -9.78
N ARG A 68 22.17 4.66 -8.93
CA ARG A 68 21.28 3.70 -8.26
C ARG A 68 20.32 4.38 -7.28
N GLU A 69 20.76 5.43 -6.60
CA GLU A 69 19.88 6.18 -5.70
C GLU A 69 18.81 6.96 -6.49
N ARG A 70 19.20 7.54 -7.63
CA ARG A 70 18.28 8.28 -8.50
C ARG A 70 17.18 7.38 -9.07
N THR A 71 17.52 6.17 -9.53
CA THR A 71 16.51 5.24 -10.04
C THR A 71 15.49 4.86 -8.98
N VAL A 72 15.92 4.65 -7.73
CA VAL A 72 15.00 4.37 -6.61
C VAL A 72 14.11 5.56 -6.30
N VAL A 73 14.67 6.78 -6.25
CA VAL A 73 13.89 8.00 -6.02
C VAL A 73 12.90 8.26 -7.17
N SER A 74 13.29 8.00 -8.42
CA SER A 74 12.37 8.06 -9.56
C SER A 74 11.22 7.06 -9.43
N GLY A 75 11.48 5.84 -8.94
CA GLY A 75 10.42 4.87 -8.63
C GLY A 75 9.44 5.39 -7.57
N LEU A 76 9.95 6.04 -6.51
CA LEU A 76 9.09 6.67 -5.49
C LEU A 76 8.25 7.82 -6.05
N MET A 77 8.80 8.61 -6.97
CA MET A 77 8.07 9.70 -7.65
C MET A 77 7.05 9.17 -8.67
N ALA A 78 7.36 8.06 -9.35
CA ALA A 78 6.40 7.37 -10.20
C ALA A 78 5.24 6.77 -9.38
N MET A 79 5.52 6.21 -8.20
CA MET A 79 4.48 5.77 -7.27
C MET A 79 3.57 6.92 -6.83
N LEU A 80 4.14 8.11 -6.61
CA LEU A 80 3.36 9.33 -6.34
C LEU A 80 2.45 9.70 -7.53
N ALA A 81 2.89 9.50 -8.78
CA ALA A 81 2.07 9.74 -9.97
C ALA A 81 0.90 8.75 -10.10
N LEU A 82 1.05 7.52 -9.61
CA LEU A 82 0.03 6.47 -9.63
C LEU A 82 -0.95 6.55 -8.45
N LEU A 83 -0.66 7.40 -7.46
CA LEU A 83 -1.45 7.56 -6.25
C LEU A 83 -2.93 7.90 -6.48
N PRO A 84 -3.34 8.69 -7.50
CA PRO A 84 -4.75 8.97 -7.79
C PRO A 84 -5.58 7.70 -7.98
N LEU A 85 -5.03 6.68 -8.67
CA LEU A 85 -5.71 5.40 -8.90
C LEU A 85 -5.97 4.65 -7.60
N GLY A 86 -5.05 4.77 -6.63
CA GLY A 86 -5.23 4.20 -5.29
C GLY A 86 -6.32 4.93 -4.50
N TYR A 87 -6.29 6.27 -4.50
CA TYR A 87 -7.28 7.08 -3.81
C TYR A 87 -8.69 6.92 -4.39
N GLU A 88 -8.84 6.83 -5.71
CA GLU A 88 -10.14 6.58 -6.35
C GLU A 88 -10.72 5.22 -5.94
N ARG A 89 -9.90 4.17 -5.83
CA ARG A 89 -10.36 2.86 -5.34
C ARG A 89 -10.78 2.91 -3.87
N VAL A 90 -10.02 3.61 -3.02
CA VAL A 90 -10.38 3.77 -1.61
C VAL A 90 -11.65 4.61 -1.46
N ALA A 91 -11.77 5.71 -2.20
CA ALA A 91 -12.96 6.54 -2.22
C ALA A 91 -14.18 5.79 -2.73
N ALA A 92 -14.04 4.95 -3.76
CA ALA A 92 -15.11 4.10 -4.27
C ALA A 92 -15.65 3.17 -3.17
N ARG A 93 -14.78 2.61 -2.33
CA ARG A 93 -15.19 1.80 -1.18
C ARG A 93 -15.97 2.61 -0.14
N HIS A 94 -15.54 3.83 0.16
CA HIS A 94 -16.24 4.69 1.11
C HIS A 94 -17.60 5.16 0.60
N VAL A 95 -17.69 5.58 -0.66
CA VAL A 95 -18.95 5.96 -1.30
C VAL A 95 -19.90 4.76 -1.33
N LEU A 96 -19.39 3.58 -1.70
CA LEU A 96 -20.17 2.36 -1.74
C LEU A 96 -20.70 1.97 -0.36
N ALA A 97 -19.87 1.96 0.67
CA ALA A 97 -20.28 1.63 2.03
C ALA A 97 -21.35 2.58 2.59
N ALA A 98 -21.39 3.83 2.11
CA ALA A 98 -22.40 4.82 2.48
C ALA A 98 -23.65 4.81 1.57
N SER A 99 -23.65 4.01 0.49
CA SER A 99 -24.76 3.97 -0.47
C SER A 99 -25.98 3.24 0.08
N ARG A 100 -27.17 3.70 -0.33
CA ARG A 100 -28.44 3.05 0.01
C ARG A 100 -28.48 1.62 -0.53
N GLU A 101 -27.97 1.44 -1.74
CA GLU A 101 -27.98 0.19 -2.48
C GLU A 101 -27.12 -0.87 -1.78
N PHE A 102 -25.94 -0.49 -1.29
CA PHE A 102 -25.10 -1.40 -0.48
C PHE A 102 -25.84 -1.91 0.77
N VAL A 103 -26.53 -1.03 1.49
CA VAL A 103 -27.32 -1.41 2.67
C VAL A 103 -28.45 -2.39 2.29
N LEU A 104 -29.10 -2.18 1.15
CA LEU A 104 -30.14 -3.09 0.67
C LEU A 104 -29.59 -4.47 0.30
N VAL A 105 -28.46 -4.54 -0.41
CA VAL A 105 -27.79 -5.80 -0.73
C VAL A 105 -27.42 -6.53 0.56
N GLN A 106 -26.77 -5.84 1.50
CA GLN A 106 -26.33 -6.45 2.75
C GLN A 106 -27.51 -6.93 3.61
N ALA A 107 -28.60 -6.16 3.68
CA ALA A 107 -29.81 -6.57 4.37
C ALA A 107 -30.43 -7.83 3.73
N ALA A 108 -30.47 -7.87 2.39
CA ALA A 108 -30.91 -9.03 1.65
C ALA A 108 -29.99 -10.24 1.84
N GLU A 109 -28.68 -10.08 2.05
CA GLU A 109 -27.78 -11.21 2.34
C GLU A 109 -27.89 -11.73 3.78
N GLN A 110 -28.14 -10.86 4.75
CA GLN A 110 -28.10 -11.19 6.18
C GLN A 110 -29.35 -11.88 6.77
N GLY A 111 -30.35 -12.17 5.97
CA GLY A 111 -31.60 -12.79 6.41
C GLY A 111 -32.84 -11.95 6.12
N GLY A 112 -32.67 -10.74 5.55
CA GLY A 112 -33.75 -9.79 5.34
C GLY A 112 -34.88 -10.36 4.50
N ARG A 113 -36.10 -10.27 5.04
CA ARG A 113 -37.35 -10.77 4.43
C ARG A 113 -38.55 -9.85 4.67
N GLY A 114 -38.31 -8.66 5.23
CA GLY A 114 -39.37 -7.72 5.56
C GLY A 114 -40.01 -7.13 4.31
N GLU A 115 -41.30 -6.81 4.39
CA GLU A 115 -42.06 -6.16 3.31
C GLU A 115 -41.40 -4.86 2.84
N THR A 116 -40.89 -4.06 3.77
CA THR A 116 -40.17 -2.81 3.48
C THR A 116 -38.90 -3.03 2.67
N LEU A 117 -38.16 -4.12 2.93
CA LEU A 117 -36.96 -4.46 2.18
C LEU A 117 -37.32 -4.85 0.75
N VAL A 118 -38.32 -5.72 0.58
CA VAL A 118 -38.82 -6.13 -0.74
C VAL A 118 -39.27 -4.91 -1.54
N GLN A 119 -40.05 -4.01 -0.95
CA GLN A 119 -40.50 -2.78 -1.62
C GLN A 119 -39.33 -1.88 -2.04
N HIS A 120 -38.31 -1.72 -1.20
CA HIS A 120 -37.14 -0.93 -1.56
C HIS A 120 -36.31 -1.58 -2.67
N LEU A 121 -36.16 -2.90 -2.66
CA LEU A 121 -35.46 -3.67 -3.69
C LEU A 121 -36.22 -3.65 -5.03
N SER A 122 -37.54 -3.82 -5.01
CA SER A 122 -38.38 -3.70 -6.21
C SER A 122 -38.33 -2.30 -6.81
N ARG A 123 -38.36 -1.25 -5.98
CA ARG A 123 -38.18 0.12 -6.45
C ARG A 123 -36.80 0.31 -7.08
N TRP A 124 -35.76 -0.24 -6.47
CA TRP A 124 -34.41 -0.15 -7.02
C TRP A 124 -34.29 -0.89 -8.36
N ALA A 125 -34.89 -2.07 -8.51
CA ALA A 125 -34.97 -2.78 -9.79
C ALA A 125 -35.65 -1.94 -10.88
N GLN A 126 -36.70 -1.18 -10.54
CA GLN A 126 -37.39 -0.27 -11.46
C GLN A 126 -36.55 0.97 -11.82
N GLU A 127 -35.84 1.55 -10.84
CA GLU A 127 -34.96 2.70 -11.04
C GLU A 127 -33.71 2.36 -11.88
N ALA A 128 -33.26 1.09 -11.83
CA ALA A 128 -32.06 0.61 -12.49
C ALA A 128 -32.31 -0.68 -13.30
N PRO A 129 -33.11 -0.63 -14.40
CA PRO A 129 -33.56 -1.81 -15.13
C PRO A 129 -32.43 -2.61 -15.81
N ASN A 130 -31.26 -1.99 -15.99
CA ASN A 130 -30.08 -2.63 -16.58
C ASN A 130 -29.11 -3.19 -15.54
N SER A 131 -29.46 -3.15 -14.24
CA SER A 131 -28.63 -3.67 -13.16
C SER A 131 -29.19 -4.99 -12.65
N GLY A 132 -28.41 -6.07 -12.70
CA GLY A 132 -28.85 -7.37 -12.16
C GLY A 132 -28.74 -7.50 -10.64
N LEU A 133 -28.01 -6.61 -9.96
CA LEU A 133 -27.88 -6.62 -8.50
C LEU A 133 -29.22 -6.46 -7.75
N PRO A 134 -30.10 -5.48 -8.06
CA PRO A 134 -31.39 -5.38 -7.40
C PRO A 134 -32.24 -6.63 -7.59
N HIS A 135 -32.23 -7.22 -8.79
CA HIS A 135 -32.93 -8.47 -9.10
C HIS A 135 -32.40 -9.64 -8.26
N TYR A 136 -31.07 -9.78 -8.13
CA TYR A 136 -30.47 -10.81 -7.28
C TYR A 136 -30.87 -10.66 -5.82
N SER A 137 -30.72 -9.45 -5.27
CA SER A 137 -31.07 -9.17 -3.87
C SER A 137 -32.55 -9.31 -3.59
N LEU A 138 -33.41 -8.91 -4.53
CA LEU A 138 -34.86 -9.11 -4.45
C LEU A 138 -35.22 -10.60 -4.47
N GLY A 139 -34.61 -11.37 -5.38
CA GLY A 139 -34.77 -12.83 -5.45
C GLY A 139 -34.38 -13.50 -4.13
N LEU A 140 -33.30 -13.08 -3.49
CA LEU A 140 -32.87 -13.61 -2.19
C LEU A 140 -33.89 -13.30 -1.07
N ALA A 141 -34.43 -12.07 -1.04
CA ALA A 141 -35.45 -11.69 -0.06
C ALA A 141 -36.77 -12.46 -0.27
N LEU A 142 -37.22 -12.61 -1.53
CA LEU A 142 -38.42 -13.36 -1.89
C LEU A 142 -38.29 -14.86 -1.61
N LYS A 143 -37.13 -15.46 -1.91
CA LYS A 143 -36.80 -16.85 -1.56
C LYS A 143 -37.02 -17.10 -0.07
N ARG A 144 -36.57 -16.19 0.78
CA ARG A 144 -36.69 -16.30 2.25
C ARG A 144 -38.10 -16.05 2.79
N ARG A 145 -38.97 -15.41 2.00
CA ARG A 145 -40.40 -15.31 2.26
C ARG A 145 -41.17 -16.55 1.81
N GLY A 146 -40.53 -17.46 1.07
CA GLY A 146 -41.18 -18.63 0.47
C GLY A 146 -41.93 -18.32 -0.83
N GLU A 147 -41.78 -17.10 -1.36
CA GLU A 147 -42.39 -16.68 -2.63
C GLU A 147 -41.56 -17.16 -3.82
N LEU A 148 -41.39 -18.49 -3.93
CA LEU A 148 -40.43 -19.13 -4.84
C LEU A 148 -40.64 -18.77 -6.33
N PRO A 149 -41.88 -18.69 -6.87
CA PRO A 149 -42.08 -18.33 -8.28
C PRO A 149 -41.62 -16.91 -8.60
N LEU A 150 -41.88 -15.95 -7.69
CA LEU A 150 -41.42 -14.57 -7.85
C LEU A 150 -39.91 -14.48 -7.68
N ALA A 151 -39.36 -15.19 -6.70
CA ALA A 151 -37.92 -15.26 -6.49
C ALA A 151 -37.19 -15.79 -7.74
N GLU A 152 -37.77 -16.80 -8.42
CA GLU A 152 -37.18 -17.39 -9.61
C GLU A 152 -37.17 -16.42 -10.78
N ALA A 153 -38.26 -15.70 -11.02
CA ALA A 153 -38.32 -14.68 -12.06
C ALA A 153 -37.24 -13.60 -11.86
N GLU A 154 -37.09 -13.11 -10.63
CA GLU A 154 -36.08 -12.12 -10.28
C GLU A 154 -34.66 -12.69 -10.42
N MET A 155 -34.43 -13.93 -10.01
CA MET A 155 -33.12 -14.57 -10.11
C MET A 155 -32.72 -14.89 -11.56
N ALA A 156 -33.69 -15.25 -12.40
CA ALA A 156 -33.48 -15.42 -13.84
C ALA A 156 -33.12 -14.09 -14.51
N GLN A 157 -33.79 -13.00 -14.13
CA GLN A 157 -33.45 -11.66 -14.60
C GLN A 157 -32.05 -11.24 -14.14
N ALA A 158 -31.68 -11.55 -12.90
CA ALA A 158 -30.33 -11.32 -12.39
C ALA A 158 -29.27 -12.09 -13.18
N ALA A 159 -29.49 -13.38 -13.46
CA ALA A 159 -28.57 -14.20 -14.26
C ALA A 159 -28.48 -13.72 -15.72
N HIS A 160 -29.56 -13.18 -16.28
CA HIS A 160 -29.57 -12.58 -17.62
C HIS A 160 -28.73 -11.30 -17.68
N LEU A 161 -28.90 -10.40 -16.70
CA LEU A 161 -28.17 -9.12 -16.63
C LEU A 161 -26.72 -9.28 -16.15
N LEU A 162 -26.42 -10.35 -15.40
CA LEU A 162 -25.10 -10.68 -14.87
C LEU A 162 -24.64 -12.06 -15.36
N PRO A 163 -24.44 -12.27 -16.68
CA PRO A 163 -24.16 -13.59 -17.24
C PRO A 163 -22.82 -14.19 -16.78
N ARG A 164 -21.93 -13.36 -16.22
CA ARG A 164 -20.62 -13.75 -15.69
C ARG A 164 -20.55 -13.78 -14.16
N ALA A 165 -21.64 -13.49 -13.46
CA ALA A 165 -21.68 -13.53 -12.00
C ALA A 165 -22.02 -14.95 -11.52
N ALA A 166 -21.07 -15.64 -10.89
CA ALA A 166 -21.29 -16.97 -10.36
C ALA A 166 -22.42 -17.01 -9.32
N PHE A 167 -22.53 -15.97 -8.47
CA PHE A 167 -23.58 -15.88 -7.45
C PHE A 167 -25.00 -15.85 -8.03
N ALA A 168 -25.19 -15.21 -9.19
CA ALA A 168 -26.50 -15.16 -9.85
C ALA A 168 -26.93 -16.55 -10.35
N HIS A 169 -25.99 -17.31 -10.92
CA HIS A 169 -26.24 -18.69 -11.37
C HIS A 169 -26.44 -19.66 -10.18
N VAL A 170 -25.70 -19.49 -9.07
CA VAL A 170 -25.97 -20.21 -7.82
C VAL A 170 -27.38 -19.93 -7.33
N GLY A 171 -27.78 -18.67 -7.28
CA GLY A 171 -29.11 -18.27 -6.85
C GLY A 171 -30.22 -18.89 -7.70
N LEU A 172 -30.06 -18.90 -9.03
CA LEU A 172 -31.04 -19.48 -9.94
C LEU A 172 -31.09 -21.01 -9.78
N GLY A 173 -29.92 -21.65 -9.71
CA GLY A 173 -29.81 -23.09 -9.45
C GLY A 173 -30.47 -23.49 -8.13
N ASN A 174 -30.34 -22.67 -7.08
CA ASN A 174 -30.99 -22.90 -5.80
C ASN A 174 -32.51 -22.94 -5.93
N LEU A 175 -33.10 -22.04 -6.72
CA LEU A 175 -34.56 -22.01 -6.92
C LEU A 175 -35.05 -23.12 -7.84
N GLN A 176 -34.29 -23.48 -8.88
CA GLN A 176 -34.55 -24.65 -9.71
C GLN A 176 -34.51 -25.94 -8.90
N TYR A 177 -33.53 -26.08 -8.00
CA TYR A 177 -33.40 -27.21 -7.08
C TYR A 177 -34.62 -27.30 -6.15
N LEU A 178 -34.98 -26.19 -5.50
CA LEU A 178 -36.15 -26.14 -4.62
C LEU A 178 -37.46 -26.39 -5.36
N GLY A 179 -37.53 -26.04 -6.65
CA GLY A 179 -38.65 -26.36 -7.55
C GLY A 179 -38.64 -27.78 -8.13
N GLY A 180 -37.65 -28.62 -7.77
CA GLY A 180 -37.52 -30.00 -8.27
C GLY A 180 -36.96 -30.13 -9.69
N ARG A 181 -36.56 -29.03 -10.34
CA ARG A 181 -35.97 -29.02 -11.68
C ARG A 181 -34.46 -29.29 -11.59
N LEU A 182 -34.12 -30.52 -11.22
CA LEU A 182 -32.74 -30.91 -10.88
C LEU A 182 -31.78 -30.86 -12.08
N ALA A 183 -32.24 -31.08 -13.30
CA ALA A 183 -31.39 -31.00 -14.49
C ALA A 183 -30.94 -29.55 -14.77
N GLU A 184 -31.87 -28.59 -14.69
CA GLU A 184 -31.57 -27.17 -14.85
C GLU A 184 -30.70 -26.65 -13.71
N ALA A 185 -30.97 -27.09 -12.48
CA ALA A 185 -30.14 -26.73 -11.33
C ALA A 185 -28.69 -27.21 -11.50
N GLU A 186 -28.48 -28.42 -12.03
CA GLU A 186 -27.14 -28.95 -12.33
C GLU A 186 -26.41 -28.06 -13.34
N GLU A 187 -27.07 -27.65 -14.42
CA GLU A 187 -26.50 -26.73 -15.41
C GLU A 187 -26.11 -25.39 -14.79
N SER A 188 -27.01 -24.78 -14.01
CA SER A 188 -26.76 -23.51 -13.32
C SER A 188 -25.58 -23.60 -12.34
N TYR A 189 -25.48 -24.67 -11.56
CA TYR A 189 -24.36 -24.84 -10.63
C TYR A 189 -23.03 -25.11 -11.34
N HIS A 190 -23.00 -25.88 -12.44
CA HIS A 190 -21.79 -26.02 -13.25
C HIS A 190 -21.38 -24.69 -13.86
N ARG A 191 -22.35 -23.91 -14.37
CA ARG A 191 -22.07 -22.56 -14.89
C ARG A 191 -21.43 -21.67 -13.84
N ALA A 192 -21.93 -21.71 -12.61
CA ALA A 192 -21.34 -20.98 -11.49
C ALA A 192 -19.93 -21.47 -11.15
N ALA A 193 -19.71 -22.80 -11.13
CA ALA A 193 -18.40 -23.40 -10.87
C ALA A 193 -17.37 -23.06 -11.96
N ASP A 194 -17.79 -22.96 -13.22
CA ASP A 194 -16.93 -22.55 -14.34
C ASP A 194 -16.54 -21.07 -14.25
N LEU A 195 -17.50 -20.21 -13.89
CA LEU A 195 -17.27 -18.77 -13.72
C LEU A 195 -16.42 -18.46 -12.48
N ALA A 196 -16.61 -19.21 -11.41
CA ALA A 196 -15.86 -19.09 -10.17
C ALA A 196 -15.39 -20.48 -9.69
N PRO A 197 -14.23 -20.97 -10.18
CA PRO A 197 -13.67 -22.25 -9.77
C PRO A 197 -13.36 -22.38 -8.27
N ARG A 198 -13.37 -21.25 -7.56
CA ARG A 198 -13.17 -21.16 -6.10
C ARG A 198 -14.46 -20.93 -5.31
N SER A 199 -15.63 -20.99 -5.94
CA SER A 199 -16.92 -20.93 -5.24
C SER A 199 -17.13 -22.24 -4.50
N ALA A 200 -16.99 -22.19 -3.18
CA ALA A 200 -17.33 -23.33 -2.34
C ALA A 200 -18.84 -23.60 -2.40
N ALA A 201 -19.69 -22.56 -2.46
CA ALA A 201 -21.14 -22.73 -2.44
C ALA A 201 -21.64 -23.50 -3.68
N ALA A 202 -21.11 -23.21 -4.87
CA ALA A 202 -21.46 -23.95 -6.08
C ALA A 202 -21.12 -25.44 -5.96
N GLN A 203 -19.92 -25.78 -5.47
CA GLN A 203 -19.51 -27.18 -5.23
C GLN A 203 -20.39 -27.86 -4.18
N MET A 204 -20.75 -27.12 -3.13
CA MET A 204 -21.60 -27.66 -2.07
C MET A 204 -23.03 -27.90 -2.55
N ASN A 205 -23.57 -27.04 -3.39
CA ASN A 205 -24.89 -27.24 -3.98
C ASN A 205 -24.90 -28.37 -5.01
N LEU A 206 -23.82 -28.57 -5.78
CA LEU A 206 -23.63 -29.77 -6.60
C LEU A 206 -23.61 -31.04 -5.75
N PHE A 207 -22.92 -31.04 -4.60
CA PHE A 207 -22.95 -32.15 -3.65
C PHE A 207 -24.37 -32.45 -3.17
N THR A 208 -25.12 -31.44 -2.74
CA THR A 208 -26.52 -31.60 -2.32
C THR A 208 -27.37 -32.17 -3.46
N LEU A 209 -27.20 -31.67 -4.68
CA LEU A 209 -27.91 -32.14 -5.88
C LEU A 209 -27.60 -33.60 -6.23
N TYR A 210 -26.32 -33.98 -6.24
CA TYR A 210 -25.93 -35.36 -6.55
C TYR A 210 -26.35 -36.34 -5.46
N THR A 211 -26.35 -35.91 -4.20
CA THR A 211 -26.88 -36.70 -3.09
C THR A 211 -28.37 -36.98 -3.28
N GLN A 212 -29.16 -35.96 -3.65
CA GLN A 212 -30.59 -36.14 -3.92
C GLN A 212 -30.84 -37.09 -5.11
N ARG A 213 -29.96 -37.09 -6.11
CA ARG A 213 -30.03 -38.00 -7.28
C ARG A 213 -29.36 -39.36 -7.05
N LEU A 214 -28.87 -39.66 -5.84
CA LEU A 214 -28.14 -40.88 -5.50
C LEU A 214 -26.88 -41.13 -6.36
N GLN A 215 -26.28 -40.07 -6.90
CA GLN A 215 -25.03 -40.11 -7.68
C GLN A 215 -23.83 -39.97 -6.74
N LEU A 216 -23.56 -41.01 -5.94
CA LEU A 216 -22.64 -40.95 -4.81
C LEU A 216 -21.20 -40.56 -5.21
N ASP A 217 -20.67 -41.10 -6.31
CA ASP A 217 -19.30 -40.80 -6.76
C ASP A 217 -19.11 -39.30 -7.09
N ARG A 218 -20.07 -38.71 -7.81
CA ARG A 218 -20.05 -37.28 -8.17
C ARG A 218 -20.28 -36.40 -6.94
N SER A 219 -21.13 -36.87 -6.02
CA SER A 219 -21.38 -36.21 -4.75
C SER A 219 -20.10 -36.11 -3.92
N GLU A 220 -19.38 -37.21 -3.73
CA GLU A 220 -18.13 -37.25 -2.97
C GLU A 220 -17.06 -36.32 -3.59
N GLU A 221 -16.96 -36.30 -4.92
CA GLU A 221 -16.03 -35.40 -5.60
C GLU A 221 -16.37 -33.93 -5.34
N ALA A 222 -17.66 -33.55 -5.45
CA ALA A 222 -18.12 -32.18 -5.20
C ALA A 222 -17.91 -31.78 -3.74
N GLN A 223 -18.17 -32.68 -2.79
CA GLN A 223 -17.92 -32.45 -1.36
C GLN A 223 -16.43 -32.22 -1.09
N ARG A 224 -15.55 -33.04 -1.68
CA ARG A 224 -14.09 -32.91 -1.54
C ARG A 224 -13.60 -31.57 -2.09
N LYS A 225 -14.12 -31.13 -3.24
CA LYS A 225 -13.82 -29.80 -3.80
C LYS A 225 -14.26 -28.67 -2.88
N SER A 226 -15.50 -28.74 -2.38
CA SER A 226 -16.01 -27.75 -1.41
C SER A 226 -15.18 -27.74 -0.12
N LEU A 227 -14.78 -28.89 0.40
CA LEU A 227 -14.00 -29.02 1.63
C LEU A 227 -12.61 -28.39 1.48
N ALA A 228 -11.98 -28.52 0.31
CA ALA A 228 -10.70 -27.88 0.02
C ALA A 228 -10.79 -26.35 -0.03
N LEU A 229 -11.97 -25.80 -0.37
CA LEU A 229 -12.21 -24.37 -0.49
C LEU A 229 -12.68 -23.73 0.83
N ASP A 230 -13.68 -24.33 1.49
CA ASP A 230 -14.22 -23.89 2.77
C ASP A 230 -14.58 -25.08 3.69
N PRO A 231 -13.66 -25.48 4.57
CA PRO A 231 -13.91 -26.54 5.55
C PRO A 231 -15.00 -26.21 6.59
N HIS A 232 -15.23 -24.94 6.88
CA HIS A 232 -16.19 -24.52 7.91
C HIS A 232 -17.63 -24.66 7.38
N MET A 233 -17.86 -24.26 6.14
CA MET A 233 -19.16 -24.40 5.49
C MET A 233 -19.59 -25.86 5.36
N VAL A 234 -18.69 -26.74 4.89
CA VAL A 234 -18.97 -28.18 4.81
C VAL A 234 -19.33 -28.75 6.18
N ARG A 235 -18.59 -28.40 7.23
CA ARG A 235 -18.89 -28.84 8.61
C ARG A 235 -20.27 -28.37 9.08
N THR A 236 -20.62 -27.13 8.77
CA THR A 236 -21.90 -26.53 9.15
C THR A 236 -23.07 -27.26 8.49
N LEU A 237 -22.93 -27.57 7.21
CA LEU A 237 -23.97 -28.27 6.45
C LEU A 237 -24.07 -29.75 6.79
N SER A 238 -22.94 -30.44 7.03
CA SER A 238 -22.95 -31.80 7.54
C SER A 238 -23.67 -31.91 8.88
N HIS A 239 -23.57 -30.88 9.74
CA HIS A 239 -24.35 -30.82 10.97
C HIS A 239 -25.86 -30.72 10.70
N PHE A 240 -26.30 -29.87 9.77
CA PHE A 240 -27.72 -29.80 9.36
C PHE A 240 -28.22 -31.12 8.76
N HIS A 241 -27.42 -31.76 7.90
CA HIS A 241 -27.75 -33.08 7.35
C HIS A 241 -27.88 -34.14 8.44
N GLY A 242 -27.01 -34.12 9.45
CA GLY A 242 -27.11 -35.01 10.62
C GLY A 242 -28.36 -34.79 11.47
N GLN A 243 -28.99 -33.61 11.38
CA GLN A 243 -30.28 -33.31 12.01
C GLN A 243 -31.49 -33.69 11.13
N GLY A 244 -31.28 -34.33 9.98
CA GLY A 244 -32.34 -34.73 9.06
C GLY A 244 -32.83 -33.60 8.14
N LEU A 245 -32.19 -32.43 8.16
CA LEU A 245 -32.49 -31.33 7.23
C LEU A 245 -31.75 -31.58 5.91
N THR A 246 -32.29 -32.46 5.07
CA THR A 246 -31.76 -32.75 3.73
C THR A 246 -32.27 -31.73 2.70
N GLY A 247 -31.41 -31.32 1.76
CA GLY A 247 -31.78 -30.37 0.71
C GLY A 247 -31.58 -28.90 1.07
N VAL A 248 -30.73 -28.62 2.05
CA VAL A 248 -30.28 -27.25 2.35
C VAL A 248 -29.40 -26.77 1.20
N VAL A 249 -29.80 -25.67 0.60
CA VAL A 249 -29.03 -24.97 -0.44
C VAL A 249 -28.24 -23.82 0.19
N VAL A 250 -27.07 -23.54 -0.39
CA VAL A 250 -26.18 -22.45 0.04
C VAL A 250 -26.29 -21.30 -0.94
N ASP A 251 -26.56 -20.10 -0.43
CA ASP A 251 -26.49 -18.88 -1.23
C ASP A 251 -25.02 -18.39 -1.29
N GLU A 252 -24.56 -17.98 -2.47
CA GLU A 252 -23.24 -17.36 -2.64
C GLU A 252 -23.36 -15.84 -2.39
N PRO A 253 -22.55 -15.24 -1.50
CA PRO A 253 -22.57 -13.80 -1.30
C PRO A 253 -22.09 -13.07 -2.57
N VAL A 254 -22.60 -11.87 -2.81
CA VAL A 254 -22.15 -10.98 -3.88
C VAL A 254 -20.69 -10.61 -3.62
N PRO A 255 -19.75 -10.99 -4.49
CA PRO A 255 -18.35 -10.63 -4.33
C PRO A 255 -18.18 -9.11 -4.33
N TRP A 256 -17.22 -8.62 -3.54
CA TRP A 256 -16.99 -7.18 -3.41
C TRP A 256 -16.70 -6.50 -4.75
N ASP A 257 -15.97 -7.16 -5.65
CA ASP A 257 -15.63 -6.59 -6.95
C ASP A 257 -16.87 -6.45 -7.86
N ASP A 258 -17.80 -7.41 -7.80
CA ASP A 258 -19.07 -7.35 -8.51
C ASP A 258 -20.00 -6.30 -7.90
N LEU A 259 -19.99 -6.16 -6.58
CA LEU A 259 -20.71 -5.11 -5.87
C LEU A 259 -20.20 -3.72 -6.28
N VAL A 260 -18.88 -3.52 -6.31
CA VAL A 260 -18.27 -2.27 -6.79
C VAL A 260 -18.60 -2.07 -8.27
N ALA A 261 -18.55 -3.09 -9.12
CA ALA A 261 -18.82 -2.95 -10.55
C ALA A 261 -20.30 -2.61 -10.83
N GLY A 262 -21.23 -3.30 -10.16
CA GLY A 262 -22.67 -3.12 -10.34
C GLY A 262 -23.24 -1.90 -9.61
N LEU A 263 -22.54 -1.40 -8.58
CA LEU A 263 -22.87 -0.17 -7.86
C LEU A 263 -21.85 0.95 -8.11
N ALA A 264 -21.00 0.85 -9.14
CA ALA A 264 -20.05 1.90 -9.49
C ALA A 264 -20.81 3.15 -9.95
N PHE A 265 -21.24 3.95 -8.98
CA PHE A 265 -22.02 5.16 -9.15
C PHE A 265 -21.23 6.30 -9.80
N ARG A 266 -21.99 7.16 -10.48
CA ARG A 266 -21.71 8.57 -10.85
C ARG A 266 -20.27 8.99 -10.57
N THR A 267 -19.42 8.91 -11.60
CA THR A 267 -17.98 9.22 -11.53
C THR A 267 -17.62 10.55 -10.82
N GLY A 268 -18.57 11.48 -10.68
CA GLY A 268 -18.44 12.70 -9.90
C GLY A 268 -18.31 12.52 -8.37
N GLU A 269 -19.07 11.61 -7.76
CA GLU A 269 -19.09 11.45 -6.29
C GLU A 269 -17.79 10.80 -5.79
N VAL A 270 -17.34 9.73 -6.44
CA VAL A 270 -16.07 9.04 -6.12
C VAL A 270 -14.89 10.00 -6.27
N LYS A 271 -14.85 10.80 -7.33
CA LYS A 271 -13.78 11.78 -7.55
C LYS A 271 -13.79 12.89 -6.51
N ALA A 272 -14.97 13.39 -6.13
CA ALA A 272 -15.11 14.40 -5.09
C ALA A 272 -14.64 13.88 -3.72
N VAL A 273 -15.00 12.65 -3.36
CA VAL A 273 -14.54 12.00 -2.13
C VAL A 273 -13.04 11.71 -2.18
N ALA A 274 -12.50 11.27 -3.32
CA ALA A 274 -11.06 11.07 -3.50
C ALA A 274 -10.26 12.37 -3.32
N GLU A 275 -10.72 13.48 -3.89
CA GLU A 275 -10.11 14.81 -3.70
C GLU A 275 -10.27 15.29 -2.24
N GLY A 276 -11.41 15.00 -1.58
CA GLY A 276 -11.63 15.30 -0.17
C GLY A 276 -10.65 14.57 0.76
N LEU A 277 -10.47 13.26 0.54
CA LEU A 277 -9.51 12.42 1.27
C LEU A 277 -8.06 12.85 1.02
N TRP A 278 -7.76 13.38 -0.16
CA TRP A 278 -6.47 13.95 -0.51
C TRP A 278 -6.21 15.30 0.19
N GLY A 279 -7.28 16.04 0.52
CA GLY A 279 -7.28 17.46 0.91
C GLY A 279 -6.71 17.86 2.28
N MET A 280 -6.36 16.94 3.18
CA MET A 280 -5.69 17.22 4.48
C MET A 280 -4.94 15.94 4.89
N PRO A 281 -3.61 15.89 5.19
CA PRO A 281 -2.59 16.92 5.45
C PRO A 281 -1.56 17.16 4.31
N LEU A 282 -1.85 16.73 3.09
CA LEU A 282 -0.91 16.72 1.93
C LEU A 282 -1.18 17.87 0.93
N ARG A 283 -1.50 19.06 1.43
CA ARG A 283 -1.91 20.23 0.64
C ARG A 283 -0.88 20.63 -0.43
N GLY A 284 -1.36 21.05 -1.61
CA GLY A 284 -0.56 21.79 -2.61
C GLY A 284 -0.97 21.59 -4.07
N VAL A 285 -1.44 20.39 -4.45
CA VAL A 285 -1.76 20.04 -5.86
C VAL A 285 -3.03 19.19 -5.88
N ARG A 286 -3.95 19.47 -6.81
CA ARG A 286 -5.17 18.65 -7.01
C ARG A 286 -4.80 17.22 -7.41
N LEU A 287 -5.52 16.21 -6.92
CA LEU A 287 -5.22 14.81 -7.20
C LEU A 287 -5.17 14.53 -8.71
N ARG A 288 -6.04 15.18 -9.50
CA ARG A 288 -6.03 15.11 -10.97
C ARG A 288 -4.76 15.67 -11.63
N GLN A 289 -4.12 16.67 -11.01
CA GLN A 289 -2.91 17.30 -11.53
C GLN A 289 -1.63 16.56 -11.10
N LEU A 290 -1.75 15.64 -10.14
CA LEU A 290 -0.62 14.95 -9.52
C LEU A 290 0.27 14.20 -10.53
N PRO A 291 -0.25 13.46 -11.53
CA PRO A 291 0.60 12.76 -12.49
C PRO A 291 1.45 13.71 -13.33
N VAL A 292 0.87 14.84 -13.75
CA VAL A 292 1.54 15.87 -14.55
C VAL A 292 2.65 16.53 -13.73
N VAL A 293 2.35 16.93 -12.49
CA VAL A 293 3.34 17.54 -11.59
C VAL A 293 4.46 16.56 -11.24
N ALA A 294 4.11 15.29 -10.95
CA ALA A 294 5.10 14.26 -10.66
C ALA A 294 6.03 13.99 -11.85
N LEU A 295 5.49 13.95 -13.08
CA LEU A 295 6.29 13.81 -14.30
C LEU A 295 7.21 15.01 -14.51
N ALA A 296 6.70 16.23 -14.38
CA ALA A 296 7.50 17.46 -14.51
C ALA A 296 8.65 17.49 -13.50
N LEU A 297 8.40 17.11 -12.24
CA LEU A 297 9.42 17.04 -11.20
C LEU A 297 10.42 15.90 -11.44
N LEU A 298 10.00 14.78 -12.02
CA LEU A 298 10.90 13.69 -12.39
C LEU A 298 11.84 14.10 -13.53
N VAL A 299 11.34 14.84 -14.52
CA VAL A 299 12.16 15.44 -15.58
C VAL A 299 13.15 16.44 -14.98
N LEU A 300 12.68 17.36 -14.12
CA LEU A 300 13.54 18.33 -13.43
C LEU A 300 14.61 17.64 -12.58
N PHE A 301 14.25 16.58 -11.86
CA PHE A 301 15.14 15.78 -11.02
C PHE A 301 16.29 15.18 -11.84
N TRP A 302 16.00 14.57 -13.00
CA TRP A 302 17.01 13.99 -13.88
C TRP A 302 17.84 15.05 -14.59
N PHE A 303 17.20 16.11 -15.09
CA PHE A 303 17.88 17.23 -15.74
C PHE A 303 18.88 17.89 -14.78
N TYR A 304 18.43 18.26 -13.58
CA TYR A 304 19.29 18.86 -12.55
C TYR A 304 20.42 17.92 -12.10
N GLY A 305 20.10 16.64 -11.86
CA GLY A 305 21.08 15.64 -11.46
C GLY A 305 22.12 15.30 -12.53
N THR A 306 21.80 15.38 -13.81
CA THR A 306 22.72 15.10 -14.93
C THR A 306 23.59 16.31 -15.27
N LEU A 307 23.00 17.51 -15.34
CA LEU A 307 23.75 18.75 -15.56
C LEU A 307 24.82 18.97 -14.49
N ARG A 308 24.44 18.87 -13.21
CA ARG A 308 25.41 19.07 -12.12
C ARG A 308 26.37 17.90 -11.92
N GLY A 309 26.03 16.69 -12.36
CA GLY A 309 26.96 15.55 -12.31
C GLY A 309 28.21 15.76 -13.16
N ARG A 310 28.15 16.65 -14.17
CA ARG A 310 29.29 17.03 -15.03
C ARG A 310 30.22 18.06 -14.36
N SER A 311 29.71 18.91 -13.47
CA SER A 311 30.53 19.80 -12.63
C SER A 311 31.00 19.04 -11.39
N SER A 312 32.30 18.97 -11.12
CA SER A 312 32.88 18.12 -10.06
C SER A 312 32.16 18.25 -8.70
N PRO A 313 31.46 17.21 -8.22
CA PRO A 313 30.60 17.33 -7.05
C PRO A 313 31.42 17.51 -5.78
N VAL A 314 30.87 18.29 -4.83
CA VAL A 314 31.37 18.38 -3.45
C VAL A 314 31.31 17.00 -2.82
N ARG A 315 32.41 16.57 -2.21
CA ARG A 315 32.56 15.28 -1.54
C ARG A 315 32.74 15.47 -0.04
N ARG A 316 32.43 14.41 0.71
CA ARG A 316 32.69 14.34 2.14
C ARG A 316 33.95 13.52 2.39
N CYS A 317 34.89 14.05 3.17
CA CYS A 317 36.07 13.30 3.61
C CYS A 317 35.64 12.12 4.49
N GLN A 318 36.09 10.90 4.19
CA GLN A 318 35.74 9.72 5.00
C GLN A 318 36.34 9.73 6.41
N GLN A 319 37.41 10.51 6.63
CA GLN A 319 38.14 10.52 7.89
C GLN A 319 37.70 11.62 8.86
N CYS A 320 37.44 12.83 8.36
CA CYS A 320 37.07 13.97 9.20
C CYS A 320 35.68 14.54 8.89
N GLY A 321 34.99 14.02 7.88
CA GLY A 321 33.65 14.48 7.51
C GLY A 321 33.57 15.83 6.80
N GLU A 322 34.71 16.49 6.57
CA GLU A 322 34.77 17.82 5.96
C GLU A 322 34.32 17.79 4.49
N ALA A 323 33.55 18.79 4.07
CA ALA A 323 33.13 18.94 2.68
C ALA A 323 34.24 19.58 1.86
N PHE A 324 34.59 18.99 0.71
CA PHE A 324 35.62 19.52 -0.18
C PHE A 324 35.23 19.37 -1.65
N CYS A 325 35.68 20.31 -2.48
CA CYS A 325 35.43 20.33 -3.92
C CYS A 325 36.74 20.56 -4.69
N ARG A 326 36.71 20.45 -6.02
CA ARG A 326 37.88 20.72 -6.87
C ARG A 326 38.28 22.21 -6.91
N ARG A 327 37.39 23.14 -6.53
CA ARG A 327 37.70 24.57 -6.46
C ARG A 327 38.52 24.90 -5.21
N CYS A 328 38.09 24.41 -4.06
CA CYS A 328 38.83 24.52 -2.79
C CYS A 328 40.20 23.81 -2.83
N GLN A 329 40.31 22.70 -3.55
CA GLN A 329 41.51 21.86 -3.60
C GLN A 329 41.78 21.42 -5.05
N PRO A 330 42.66 22.13 -5.79
CA PRO A 330 42.85 21.94 -7.24
C PRO A 330 43.28 20.53 -7.68
N HIS A 331 43.91 19.73 -6.80
CA HIS A 331 44.33 18.36 -7.11
C HIS A 331 44.20 17.47 -5.85
N PRO A 332 43.02 16.93 -5.55
CA PRO A 332 42.88 15.99 -4.44
C PRO A 332 43.67 14.72 -4.80
N LYS A 333 44.70 14.40 -4.01
CA LYS A 333 45.59 13.23 -4.23
C LYS A 333 44.83 11.91 -4.22
N GLU A 334 43.70 11.85 -3.52
CA GLU A 334 42.81 10.70 -3.44
C GLU A 334 41.34 11.14 -3.58
N LYS A 335 40.50 10.27 -4.15
CA LYS A 335 39.10 10.59 -4.48
C LYS A 335 38.19 10.76 -3.24
N ASP A 336 38.62 10.28 -2.07
CA ASP A 336 37.77 10.09 -0.87
C ASP A 336 38.25 10.85 0.39
N TYR A 337 39.44 11.45 0.34
CA TYR A 337 40.03 12.19 1.46
C TYR A 337 40.31 13.64 1.09
N CYS A 338 40.11 14.56 2.04
CA CYS A 338 40.52 15.93 1.87
C CYS A 338 42.06 16.04 1.93
N SER A 339 42.64 17.00 1.22
CA SER A 339 44.10 17.24 1.16
C SER A 339 44.78 17.25 2.55
N PRO A 340 44.22 17.89 3.59
CA PRO A 340 44.81 17.85 4.92
C PRO A 340 44.82 16.47 5.58
N CYS A 341 43.78 15.65 5.38
CA CYS A 341 43.76 14.27 5.88
C CYS A 341 44.74 13.41 5.07
N ALA A 342 44.75 13.53 3.74
CA ALA A 342 45.70 12.81 2.91
C ALA A 342 47.17 13.10 3.32
N ALA A 343 47.49 14.34 3.67
CA ALA A 343 48.81 14.74 4.16
C ALA A 343 49.13 14.25 5.59
N ALA A 344 48.12 14.13 6.46
CA ALA A 344 48.31 13.65 7.83
C ALA A 344 48.52 12.13 7.92
N PHE A 345 47.92 11.35 7.01
CA PHE A 345 47.96 9.88 7.03
C PHE A 345 49.01 9.25 6.09
N ARG A 346 49.52 9.98 5.08
CA ARG A 346 50.73 9.61 4.34
C ARG A 346 51.81 10.68 4.53
N PRO A 347 52.83 10.43 5.36
CA PRO A 347 53.85 11.43 5.64
C PRO A 347 54.61 11.77 4.34
N ARG A 348 54.62 13.05 3.98
CA ARG A 348 55.81 13.66 3.40
C ARG A 348 56.51 14.38 4.55
N GLU A 349 57.84 14.38 4.53
CA GLU A 349 58.65 15.13 5.50
C GLU A 349 58.15 16.58 5.59
N GLY A 350 57.93 17.09 6.80
CA GLY A 350 57.55 18.50 7.04
C GLY A 350 56.19 18.79 7.70
N VAL A 351 55.34 17.81 8.03
CA VAL A 351 54.09 18.08 8.80
C VAL A 351 54.33 17.93 10.30
N ALA A 352 54.16 19.02 11.06
CA ALA A 352 54.36 19.04 12.51
C ALA A 352 53.46 18.04 13.25
N ALA A 353 54.02 17.36 14.27
CA ALA A 353 53.34 16.31 15.03
C ALA A 353 52.03 16.78 15.70
N PHE A 354 51.99 18.02 16.21
CA PHE A 354 50.79 18.58 16.84
C PHE A 354 49.62 18.77 15.85
N VAL A 355 49.90 19.09 14.58
CA VAL A 355 48.88 19.24 13.53
C VAL A 355 48.24 17.89 13.23
N ARG A 356 49.05 16.82 13.21
CA ARG A 356 48.57 15.44 13.06
C ARG A 356 47.68 15.03 14.24
N ALA A 357 48.15 15.25 15.48
CA ALA A 357 47.39 14.92 16.68
C ALA A 357 46.03 15.65 16.75
N ARG A 358 46.01 16.96 16.45
CA ARG A 358 44.76 17.75 16.39
C ARG A 358 43.78 17.21 15.34
N ARG A 359 44.28 16.80 14.17
CA ARG A 359 43.48 16.22 13.08
C ARG A 359 42.96 14.83 13.43
N MET A 360 43.75 13.99 14.09
CA MET A 360 43.30 12.68 14.57
C MET A 360 42.15 12.83 15.57
N ARG A 361 42.30 13.72 16.56
CA ARG A 361 41.22 14.03 17.52
C ARG A 361 39.94 14.52 16.83
N ALA A 362 40.08 15.46 15.88
CA ALA A 362 38.92 15.94 15.10
C ALA A 362 38.24 14.81 14.29
N GLY A 363 39.02 13.86 13.76
CA GLY A 363 38.51 12.66 13.10
C GLY A 363 37.77 11.72 14.06
N GLU A 364 38.32 11.48 15.25
CA GLU A 364 37.70 10.66 16.29
C GLU A 364 36.39 11.27 16.81
N ASP A 365 36.36 12.59 17.05
CA ASP A 365 35.17 13.32 17.46
C ASP A 365 34.08 13.28 16.40
N TRP A 366 34.47 13.42 15.13
CA TRP A 366 33.55 13.25 14.01
C TRP A 366 33.02 11.81 13.95
N ALA A 367 33.89 10.80 14.00
CA ALA A 367 33.52 9.39 13.98
C ALA A 367 32.60 9.02 15.16
N ARG A 368 32.85 9.58 16.35
CA ARG A 368 31.98 9.44 17.53
C ARG A 368 30.58 10.00 17.26
N ARG A 369 30.48 11.26 16.79
CA ARG A 369 29.20 11.90 16.47
C ARG A 369 28.45 11.20 15.34
N GLU A 370 29.17 10.70 14.34
CA GLU A 370 28.57 9.97 13.22
C GLU A 370 28.03 8.60 13.67
N ARG A 371 28.77 7.88 14.52
CA ARG A 371 28.30 6.62 15.14
C ARG A 371 27.03 6.84 15.96
N ILE A 372 26.97 7.90 16.76
CA ILE A 372 25.79 8.26 17.56
C ILE A 372 24.60 8.55 16.63
N ARG A 373 24.78 9.40 15.60
CA ARG A 373 23.73 9.73 14.62
C ARG A 373 23.19 8.49 13.91
N VAL A 374 24.07 7.64 13.37
CA VAL A 374 23.68 6.41 12.68
C VAL A 374 22.94 5.44 13.63
N ARG A 375 23.34 5.38 14.90
CA ARG A 375 22.69 4.54 15.92
C ARG A 375 21.29 5.07 16.24
N LEU A 376 21.14 6.37 16.50
CA LEU A 376 19.84 7.00 16.74
C LEU A 376 18.88 6.78 15.57
N LEU A 377 19.32 7.05 14.34
CA LEU A 377 18.49 6.89 13.14
C LEU A 377 18.13 5.42 12.86
N GLY A 378 19.02 4.48 13.20
CA GLY A 378 18.74 3.04 13.09
C GLY A 378 17.79 2.51 14.16
N ASN A 379 17.76 3.13 15.34
CA ASN A 379 16.86 2.75 16.43
C ASN A 379 15.46 3.36 16.26
N LEU A 380 15.34 4.54 15.63
CA LEU A 380 14.07 5.23 15.45
C LEU A 380 13.13 4.49 14.48
N VAL A 381 13.67 3.99 13.36
CA VAL A 381 12.89 3.27 12.34
C VAL A 381 13.73 2.12 11.78
N PRO A 382 13.17 0.89 11.66
CA PRO A 382 13.83 -0.20 10.95
C PRO A 382 14.29 0.23 9.55
N GLY A 383 15.57 0.04 9.22
CA GLY A 383 16.15 0.47 7.94
C GLY A 383 16.59 1.93 7.85
N GLY A 384 16.35 2.77 8.88
CA GLY A 384 16.73 4.19 8.88
C GLY A 384 18.23 4.44 8.71
N ARG A 385 19.07 3.54 9.26
CA ARG A 385 20.54 3.55 9.05
C ARG A 385 20.93 3.34 7.59
N ASP A 386 20.28 2.38 6.92
CA ASP A 386 20.59 2.04 5.52
C ASP A 386 20.14 3.15 4.57
N LEU A 387 18.97 3.76 4.86
CA LEU A 387 18.51 4.97 4.19
C LEU A 387 19.52 6.13 4.35
N TYR A 388 20.01 6.36 5.57
CA TYR A 388 21.02 7.38 5.83
C TYR A 388 22.34 7.08 5.10
N ARG A 389 22.80 5.82 5.11
CA ARG A 389 24.04 5.38 4.42
C ARG A 389 23.92 5.30 2.90
N GLY A 390 22.73 5.46 2.32
CA GLY A 390 22.51 5.50 0.87
C GLY A 390 22.21 4.13 0.24
N HIS A 391 22.04 3.10 1.07
CA HIS A 391 21.52 1.80 0.65
C HIS A 391 19.98 1.86 0.58
N LEU A 392 19.44 2.69 -0.32
CA LEU A 392 18.02 3.03 -0.35
C LEU A 392 17.10 1.81 -0.49
N ILE A 393 17.44 0.86 -1.37
CA ILE A 393 16.63 -0.37 -1.57
C ILE A 393 16.51 -1.16 -0.27
N ARG A 394 17.64 -1.42 0.40
CA ARG A 394 17.68 -2.17 1.66
C ARG A 394 16.95 -1.45 2.77
N GLY A 395 17.14 -0.13 2.86
CA GLY A 395 16.44 0.70 3.84
C GLY A 395 14.93 0.72 3.63
N LEU A 396 14.47 0.79 2.36
CA LEU A 396 13.04 0.74 2.03
C LEU A 396 12.41 -0.63 2.31
N LEU A 397 13.10 -1.73 1.99
CA LEU A 397 12.62 -3.10 2.29
C LEU A 397 12.39 -3.33 3.79
N LEU A 398 13.16 -2.67 4.65
CA LEU A 398 12.99 -2.74 6.10
C LEU A 398 11.95 -1.74 6.61
N CYS A 399 11.95 -0.54 6.05
CA CYS A 399 11.13 0.56 6.54
C CYS A 399 9.68 0.48 6.08
N LEU A 400 9.41 0.08 4.83
CA LEU A 400 8.05 0.05 4.29
C LEU A 400 7.14 -0.93 5.03
N PRO A 401 7.53 -2.20 5.28
CA PRO A 401 6.70 -3.11 6.06
C PRO A 401 6.52 -2.62 7.50
N ALA A 402 7.56 -2.04 8.12
CA ALA A 402 7.46 -1.53 9.48
C ALA A 402 6.49 -0.34 9.58
N VAL A 403 6.54 0.59 8.63
CA VAL A 403 5.62 1.72 8.55
C VAL A 403 4.21 1.25 8.20
N TRP A 404 4.06 0.30 7.28
CA TRP A 404 2.77 -0.31 6.93
C TRP A 404 2.12 -0.94 8.15
N LEU A 405 2.85 -1.79 8.88
CA LEU A 405 2.36 -2.45 10.09
C LEU A 405 1.99 -1.48 11.21
N LEU A 406 2.75 -0.39 11.39
CA LEU A 406 2.42 0.67 12.33
C LEU A 406 1.15 1.43 11.91
N LEU A 407 1.01 1.73 10.61
CA LEU A 407 -0.16 2.43 10.08
C LEU A 407 -1.41 1.55 10.13
N GLU A 408 -1.36 0.29 9.68
CA GLU A 408 -2.49 -0.62 9.79
C GLU A 408 -2.89 -0.90 11.23
N GLY A 409 -1.92 -1.17 12.12
CA GLY A 409 -2.22 -1.34 13.55
C GLY A 409 -2.89 -0.11 14.14
N LEU A 410 -2.39 1.09 13.86
CA LEU A 410 -2.94 2.33 14.39
C LEU A 410 -4.30 2.70 13.77
N LEU A 411 -4.47 2.52 12.45
CA LEU A 411 -5.68 2.91 11.71
C LEU A 411 -6.84 1.96 11.98
N LEU A 412 -6.61 0.64 12.03
CA LEU A 412 -7.67 -0.35 12.19
C LEU A 412 -8.28 -0.35 13.61
N ASP A 413 -7.49 -0.06 14.65
CA ASP A 413 -7.94 -0.18 16.04
C ASP A 413 -8.26 1.16 16.75
N VAL A 414 -7.65 2.28 16.37
CA VAL A 414 -7.85 3.56 17.09
C VAL A 414 -8.86 4.47 16.40
N LEU A 415 -8.91 4.48 15.06
CA LEU A 415 -9.67 5.48 14.31
C LEU A 415 -11.01 4.96 13.75
N THR A 416 -11.21 3.63 13.65
CA THR A 416 -12.42 3.08 13.04
C THR A 416 -12.91 1.77 13.69
N PRO A 417 -13.52 1.79 14.89
CA PRO A 417 -14.24 0.62 15.41
C PRO A 417 -15.45 0.22 14.54
N THR A 418 -15.92 1.11 13.65
CA THR A 418 -17.06 0.93 12.75
C THR A 418 -16.72 0.27 11.40
N PHE A 419 -15.44 0.16 11.02
CA PHE A 419 -15.00 -0.46 9.76
C PHE A 419 -14.48 -1.89 9.97
N ARG A 420 -15.14 -2.69 10.81
CA ARG A 420 -15.04 -4.15 10.71
C ARG A 420 -15.71 -4.55 9.40
N PHE A 421 -14.98 -4.49 8.30
CA PHE A 421 -15.41 -5.12 7.05
C PHE A 421 -15.80 -6.56 7.39
N ALA A 422 -16.97 -6.99 6.91
CA ALA A 422 -17.40 -8.38 6.88
C ALA A 422 -16.57 -9.25 5.91
N VAL A 423 -15.36 -8.81 5.59
CA VAL A 423 -14.27 -9.70 5.18
C VAL A 423 -13.47 -9.91 6.46
N PRO A 424 -13.57 -11.07 7.13
CA PRO A 424 -12.54 -11.42 8.10
C PRO A 424 -11.24 -11.43 7.30
N LEU A 425 -10.37 -10.43 7.51
CA LEU A 425 -8.95 -10.67 7.28
C LEU A 425 -8.65 -12.00 7.99
N PRO A 426 -8.11 -13.01 7.28
CA PRO A 426 -7.91 -14.32 7.87
C PRO A 426 -7.03 -14.15 9.11
N GLY A 427 -7.66 -14.38 10.27
CA GLY A 427 -7.06 -14.17 11.58
C GLY A 427 -7.15 -12.74 12.06
N GLN A 428 -7.67 -12.57 13.28
CA GLN A 428 -7.25 -11.48 14.14
C GLN A 428 -5.72 -11.38 14.06
N VAL A 429 -5.18 -10.39 13.35
CA VAL A 429 -3.77 -10.03 13.57
C VAL A 429 -3.75 -9.36 14.93
N ARG A 430 -3.76 -10.18 15.98
CA ARG A 430 -3.55 -9.75 17.36
C ARG A 430 -2.28 -8.93 17.33
N TRP A 431 -2.27 -7.74 17.93
CA TRP A 431 -1.08 -6.88 18.03
C TRP A 431 0.21 -7.64 18.35
N ALA A 432 0.11 -8.74 19.09
CA ALA A 432 1.18 -9.70 19.30
C ALA A 432 1.90 -10.11 17.99
N GLY A 433 1.19 -10.48 16.92
CA GLY A 433 1.78 -10.83 15.62
C GLY A 433 2.46 -9.65 14.93
N VAL A 434 1.83 -8.47 14.93
CA VAL A 434 2.43 -7.22 14.40
C VAL A 434 3.71 -6.86 15.16
N LEU A 435 3.65 -6.91 16.49
CA LEU A 435 4.77 -6.60 17.38
C LEU A 435 5.88 -7.65 17.26
N VAL A 436 5.56 -8.93 17.09
CA VAL A 436 6.55 -10.00 16.84
C VAL A 436 7.22 -9.80 15.48
N LEU A 437 6.48 -9.44 14.42
CA LEU A 437 7.05 -9.13 13.10
C LEU A 437 7.92 -7.88 13.14
N LEU A 438 7.47 -6.80 13.80
CA LEU A 438 8.27 -5.59 14.01
C LEU A 438 9.52 -5.89 14.84
N ALA A 439 9.38 -6.68 15.91
CA ALA A 439 10.49 -7.13 16.73
C ALA A 439 11.45 -8.03 15.94
N ALA A 440 10.96 -8.87 15.03
CA ALA A 440 11.78 -9.71 14.16
C ALA A 440 12.52 -8.89 13.10
N LEU A 441 11.85 -7.92 12.46
CA LEU A 441 12.49 -6.99 11.52
C LEU A 441 13.55 -6.14 12.22
N TYR A 442 13.24 -5.68 13.44
CA TYR A 442 14.17 -4.95 14.28
C TYR A 442 15.33 -5.82 14.74
N ALA A 443 15.05 -7.02 15.25
CA ALA A 443 16.04 -8.02 15.66
C ALA A 443 16.93 -8.46 14.50
N TRP A 444 16.41 -8.58 13.28
CA TRP A 444 17.19 -8.90 12.09
C TRP A 444 18.09 -7.73 11.64
N SER A 445 17.55 -6.50 11.64
CA SER A 445 18.31 -5.26 11.46
C SER A 445 19.45 -5.15 12.50
N VAL A 446 19.18 -5.65 13.71
CA VAL A 446 20.08 -5.67 14.88
C VAL A 446 21.12 -6.80 14.82
N TRP A 447 20.72 -8.02 14.48
CA TRP A 447 21.56 -9.23 14.49
C TRP A 447 22.61 -9.19 13.37
N ARG A 448 22.23 -8.69 12.19
CA ARG A 448 23.15 -8.43 11.09
C ARG A 448 24.31 -7.50 11.46
N ARG A 449 24.19 -6.74 12.57
CA ARG A 449 25.27 -5.87 13.09
C ARG A 449 26.46 -6.66 13.65
N GLY A 450 26.25 -7.90 14.11
CA GLY A 450 27.26 -8.72 14.80
C GLY A 450 28.13 -9.57 13.89
N ALA A 451 27.79 -9.72 12.61
CA ALA A 451 28.65 -10.40 11.65
C ALA A 451 29.84 -9.48 11.29
N PRO A 452 31.10 -9.88 11.57
CA PRO A 452 32.26 -9.08 11.21
C PRO A 452 32.30 -8.89 9.69
N ALA A 453 32.56 -7.66 9.24
CA ALA A 453 32.64 -7.27 7.84
C ALA A 453 33.93 -7.77 7.14
N GLY A 454 34.31 -9.03 7.36
CA GLY A 454 35.59 -9.61 6.96
C GLY A 454 35.52 -11.04 6.41
N ALA A 455 34.43 -11.41 5.73
CA ALA A 455 34.34 -12.69 5.03
C ALA A 455 33.62 -12.56 3.67
N ALA A 456 34.04 -11.55 2.90
CA ALA A 456 33.80 -11.47 1.46
C ALA A 456 35.00 -10.78 0.82
N GLY A 457 36.12 -11.49 0.85
CA GLY A 457 37.22 -11.34 -0.10
C GLY A 457 37.05 -12.39 -1.18
#